data_AF-A0A6A3WGB5-F1
#
_entry.id   AF-A0A6A3WGB5-F1
#
_cell.length_a   1.000
_cell.length_b   1.000
_cell.length_c   1.000
_cell.angle_alpha   90.00
_cell.angle_beta   90.00
_cell.angle_gamma   90.00
#
_symmetry.space_group_name_H-M   'P 1'
#
loop_
_entity.id
_entity.type
_entity.pdbx_description
1 polymer ?
#
loop_
_entity_poly.entity_id
_entity_poly.type
_entity_poly.pdbx_seq_one_letter_code
_entity_poly.pdbx_strand_id
1 'polypeptide(L)'
;MFHHLQYQSLLQANFTPKTYALPHVMEQIWRCLLSLQESIMEASKANNLEWLNQLLAKEDYDVLDAVIYCARQGKMEAVKMLLPHMYEYWGAELKEGMWQTLETAIAAASEHAQVDVVRLLLQKEDENDEIAWKVITTAAKKGDLDMLHVATEIIDILFGGTEKDQRAGVLLQAILAGQTAAATHLINRYYQGSGSVKKS
;
A
#
# COMPACT_ATOMS: atom_id res chain seq x y z
N MET A 1 15.65 -18.24 -6.25
CA MET A 1 15.05 -17.89 -7.57
C MET A 1 14.88 -19.10 -8.50
N PHE A 2 14.77 -20.33 -7.96
CA PHE A 2 14.69 -21.56 -8.77
C PHE A 2 13.25 -22.07 -9.05
N HIS A 3 12.18 -21.44 -8.57
CA HIS A 3 10.90 -22.17 -8.41
C HIS A 3 9.68 -21.72 -9.24
N HIS A 4 9.55 -20.48 -9.73
CA HIS A 4 8.32 -20.07 -10.44
C HIS A 4 8.36 -20.32 -11.96
N LEU A 5 9.48 -19.99 -12.61
CA LEU A 5 9.62 -20.12 -14.07
C LEU A 5 9.69 -21.58 -14.53
N GLN A 6 10.33 -22.45 -13.74
CA GLN A 6 10.38 -23.89 -14.03
C GLN A 6 9.00 -24.55 -13.85
N TYR A 7 8.24 -24.16 -12.82
CA TYR A 7 6.86 -24.64 -12.62
C TYR A 7 5.91 -24.19 -13.74
N GLN A 8 5.98 -22.93 -14.18
CA GLN A 8 5.20 -22.45 -15.33
C GLN A 8 5.55 -23.18 -16.63
N SER A 9 6.84 -23.48 -16.86
CA SER A 9 7.26 -24.25 -18.03
C SER A 9 6.73 -25.70 -18.01
N LEU A 10 6.56 -26.28 -16.81
CA LEU A 10 5.95 -27.59 -16.64
C LEU A 10 4.44 -27.55 -16.86
N LEU A 11 3.72 -26.53 -16.38
CA LEU A 11 2.28 -26.37 -16.61
C LEU A 11 1.91 -26.24 -18.09
N GLN A 12 2.81 -25.67 -18.91
CA GLN A 12 2.63 -25.52 -20.35
C GLN A 12 3.01 -26.77 -21.16
N ALA A 13 3.52 -27.82 -20.52
CA ALA A 13 3.85 -29.05 -21.20
C ALA A 13 2.58 -29.83 -21.59
N ASN A 14 2.58 -30.48 -22.75
CA ASN A 14 1.47 -31.35 -23.16
C ASN A 14 1.51 -32.66 -22.36
N PHE A 15 0.61 -32.78 -21.38
CA PHE A 15 0.45 -33.98 -20.58
C PHE A 15 -0.46 -34.99 -21.27
N THR A 16 -0.10 -36.27 -21.19
CA THR A 16 -0.93 -37.37 -21.67
C THR A 16 -2.14 -37.59 -20.75
N PRO A 17 -3.18 -38.31 -21.20
CA PRO A 17 -4.35 -38.63 -20.37
C PRO A 17 -4.04 -39.23 -18.99
N LYS A 18 -2.94 -40.00 -18.88
CA LYS A 18 -2.49 -40.63 -17.65
C LYS A 18 -1.73 -39.67 -16.71
N THR A 19 -1.30 -38.52 -17.20
CA THR A 19 -0.51 -37.54 -16.47
C THR A 19 -1.21 -36.19 -16.30
N TYR A 20 -2.51 -36.06 -16.65
CA TYR A 20 -3.29 -34.83 -16.42
C TYR A 20 -3.40 -34.42 -14.95
N ALA A 21 -3.33 -35.37 -14.03
CA ALA A 21 -3.32 -35.06 -12.60
C ALA A 21 -1.97 -34.50 -12.13
N LEU A 22 -0.89 -34.70 -12.90
CA LEU A 22 0.47 -34.37 -12.48
C LEU A 22 0.68 -32.88 -12.19
N PRO A 23 0.18 -31.93 -13.00
CA PRO A 23 0.33 -30.51 -12.68
C PRO A 23 -0.36 -30.13 -11.37
N HIS A 24 -1.55 -30.70 -11.12
CA HIS A 24 -2.29 -30.48 -9.89
C HIS A 24 -1.58 -31.10 -8.69
N VAL A 25 -1.08 -32.33 -8.80
CA VAL A 25 -0.28 -32.98 -7.74
C VAL A 25 1.00 -32.20 -7.44
N MET A 26 1.68 -31.70 -8.47
CA MET A 26 2.86 -30.84 -8.32
C MET A 26 2.52 -29.51 -7.65
N GLU A 27 1.35 -28.91 -7.96
CA GLU A 27 0.85 -27.73 -7.25
C GLU A 27 0.64 -28.01 -5.76
N GLN A 28 0.03 -29.15 -5.41
CA GLN A 28 -0.22 -29.53 -4.03
C GLN A 28 1.08 -29.81 -3.27
N ILE A 29 2.02 -30.54 -3.87
CA ILE A 29 3.33 -30.81 -3.27
C ILE A 29 4.08 -29.49 -3.07
N TRP A 30 4.06 -28.59 -4.05
CA TRP A 30 4.68 -27.28 -3.94
C TRP A 30 4.06 -26.45 -2.80
N ARG A 31 2.72 -26.42 -2.70
CA ARG A 31 2.00 -25.79 -1.57
C ARG A 31 2.40 -26.38 -0.21
N CYS A 32 2.69 -27.67 -0.13
CA CYS A 32 3.18 -28.33 1.09
C CYS A 32 4.63 -27.99 1.45
N LEU A 33 5.43 -27.47 0.51
CA LEU A 33 6.83 -27.12 0.71
C LEU A 33 7.05 -25.65 1.08
N LEU A 34 6.04 -24.80 0.92
CA LEU A 34 6.13 -23.39 1.28
C LEU A 34 6.18 -23.23 2.81
N SER A 35 7.01 -22.29 3.28
CA SER A 35 6.88 -21.79 4.65
C SER A 35 5.50 -21.13 4.86
N LEU A 36 5.12 -20.88 6.11
CA LEU A 36 3.87 -20.17 6.40
C LEU A 36 3.87 -18.76 5.79
N GLN A 37 5.01 -18.06 5.86
CA GLN A 37 5.21 -16.74 5.27
C GLN A 37 5.10 -16.78 3.74
N GLU A 38 5.75 -17.76 3.09
CA GLU A 38 5.65 -17.94 1.64
C GLU A 38 4.22 -18.27 1.21
N SER A 39 3.51 -19.08 2.00
CA SER A 39 2.10 -19.40 1.76
C SER A 39 1.21 -18.16 1.86
N ILE A 40 1.43 -17.29 2.85
CA ILE A 40 0.70 -16.02 3.01
C ILE A 40 0.97 -15.10 1.81
N MET A 41 2.23 -14.99 1.39
CA MET A 41 2.62 -14.21 0.22
C MET A 41 1.96 -14.74 -1.05
N GLU A 42 1.91 -16.05 -1.26
CA GLU A 42 1.29 -16.64 -2.44
C GLU A 42 -0.24 -16.52 -2.43
N ALA A 43 -0.88 -16.70 -1.27
CA ALA A 43 -2.31 -16.40 -1.12
C ALA A 43 -2.62 -14.93 -1.43
N SER A 44 -1.76 -14.03 -0.98
CA SER A 44 -1.81 -12.59 -1.25
C SER A 44 -1.61 -12.27 -2.73
N LYS A 45 -0.63 -12.90 -3.40
CA LYS A 45 -0.41 -12.79 -4.86
C LYS A 45 -1.57 -13.35 -5.68
N ALA A 46 -2.18 -14.43 -5.24
CA ALA A 46 -3.38 -14.99 -5.87
C ALA A 46 -4.66 -14.19 -5.56
N ASN A 47 -4.61 -13.26 -4.59
CA ASN A 47 -5.79 -12.58 -4.03
C ASN A 47 -6.86 -13.58 -3.54
N ASN A 48 -6.42 -14.73 -3.02
CA ASN A 48 -7.31 -15.76 -2.50
C ASN A 48 -7.57 -15.51 -1.02
N LEU A 49 -8.61 -14.72 -0.74
CA LEU A 49 -8.96 -14.26 0.61
C LEU A 49 -9.31 -15.42 1.56
N GLU A 50 -9.97 -16.46 1.05
CA GLU A 50 -10.33 -17.63 1.86
C GLU A 50 -9.07 -18.40 2.30
N TRP A 51 -8.15 -18.64 1.37
CA TRP A 51 -6.89 -19.28 1.71
C TRP A 51 -6.05 -18.41 2.64
N LEU A 52 -6.03 -17.09 2.40
CA LEU A 52 -5.34 -16.15 3.26
C LEU A 52 -5.91 -16.19 4.69
N ASN A 53 -7.24 -16.20 4.84
CA ASN A 53 -7.91 -16.30 6.14
C ASN A 53 -7.50 -17.57 6.90
N GLN A 54 -7.47 -18.71 6.21
CA GLN A 54 -7.07 -19.99 6.80
C GLN A 54 -5.61 -20.00 7.26
N LEU A 55 -4.72 -19.28 6.58
CA LEU A 55 -3.32 -19.17 6.96
C LEU A 55 -3.12 -18.24 8.16
N LEU A 56 -3.85 -17.13 8.21
CA LEU A 56 -3.78 -16.14 9.30
C LEU A 56 -4.35 -16.65 10.64
N ALA A 57 -5.13 -17.72 10.61
CA ALA A 57 -5.62 -18.40 11.82
C ALA A 57 -4.55 -19.23 12.56
N LYS A 58 -3.36 -19.41 11.98
CA LYS A 58 -2.24 -20.15 12.61
C LYS A 58 -1.42 -19.23 13.50
N GLU A 59 -0.55 -19.74 14.36
CA GLU A 59 0.39 -18.91 15.13
C GLU A 59 1.76 -18.85 14.42
N ASP A 60 2.61 -17.86 14.77
CA ASP A 60 4.00 -17.71 14.29
C ASP A 60 4.16 -17.42 12.79
N TYR A 61 3.56 -16.31 12.34
CA TYR A 61 3.70 -15.81 10.98
C TYR A 61 4.09 -14.34 10.96
N ASP A 62 4.64 -13.93 9.82
CA ASP A 62 4.85 -12.53 9.51
C ASP A 62 4.07 -12.15 8.24
N VAL A 63 3.49 -10.94 8.25
CA VAL A 63 2.65 -10.41 7.17
C VAL A 63 3.27 -9.20 6.47
N LEU A 64 4.42 -8.67 6.92
CA LEU A 64 4.95 -7.39 6.45
C LEU A 64 5.11 -7.32 4.93
N ASP A 65 5.84 -8.28 4.35
CA ASP A 65 6.07 -8.32 2.90
C ASP A 65 4.75 -8.45 2.12
N ALA A 66 3.80 -9.20 2.65
CA ALA A 66 2.49 -9.40 2.04
C ALA A 66 1.67 -8.10 2.05
N VAL A 67 1.72 -7.32 3.14
CA VAL A 67 1.09 -6.00 3.23
C VAL A 67 1.65 -5.06 2.18
N ILE A 68 2.98 -4.94 2.07
CA ILE A 68 3.65 -4.08 1.07
C ILE A 68 3.23 -4.50 -0.35
N TYR A 69 3.25 -5.80 -0.64
CA TYR A 69 2.86 -6.32 -1.95
C TYR A 69 1.39 -6.02 -2.27
N CYS A 70 0.47 -6.34 -1.37
CA CYS A 70 -0.96 -6.10 -1.56
C CYS A 70 -1.26 -4.61 -1.70
N ALA A 71 -0.58 -3.76 -0.92
CA ALA A 71 -0.74 -2.32 -0.99
C ALA A 71 -0.30 -1.77 -2.36
N ARG A 72 0.87 -2.18 -2.83
CA ARG A 72 1.38 -1.85 -4.16
C ARG A 72 0.43 -2.27 -5.29
N GLN A 73 -0.19 -3.44 -5.17
CA GLN A 73 -1.09 -4.01 -6.18
C GLN A 73 -2.55 -3.55 -6.04
N GLY A 74 -2.89 -2.71 -5.06
CA GLY A 74 -4.26 -2.25 -4.86
C GLY A 74 -5.21 -3.31 -4.31
N LYS A 75 -4.71 -4.37 -3.69
CA LYS A 75 -5.52 -5.49 -3.18
C LYS A 75 -6.17 -5.15 -1.85
N MET A 76 -7.13 -4.23 -1.90
CA MET A 76 -7.79 -3.63 -0.74
C MET A 76 -8.22 -4.65 0.32
N GLU A 77 -9.00 -5.66 -0.05
CA GLU A 77 -9.53 -6.62 0.92
C GLU A 77 -8.43 -7.49 1.55
N ALA A 78 -7.39 -7.83 0.80
CA ALA A 78 -6.22 -8.51 1.36
C ALA A 78 -5.46 -7.60 2.34
N VAL A 79 -5.28 -6.32 2.03
CA VAL A 79 -4.68 -5.34 2.96
C VAL A 79 -5.51 -5.25 4.24
N LYS A 80 -6.84 -5.14 4.15
CA LYS A 80 -7.72 -5.10 5.33
C LYS A 80 -7.61 -6.35 6.20
N MET A 81 -7.42 -7.53 5.60
CA MET A 81 -7.22 -8.77 6.34
C MET A 81 -5.85 -8.85 7.01
N LEU A 82 -4.79 -8.36 6.35
CA LEU A 82 -3.42 -8.45 6.86
C LEU A 82 -3.12 -7.42 7.95
N LEU A 83 -3.71 -6.22 7.87
CA LEU A 83 -3.41 -5.11 8.79
C LEU A 83 -3.63 -5.46 10.27
N PRO A 84 -4.76 -6.04 10.71
CA PRO A 84 -4.96 -6.40 12.12
C PRO A 84 -3.83 -7.26 12.67
N HIS A 85 -3.38 -8.24 11.90
CA HIS A 85 -2.31 -9.14 12.30
C HIS A 85 -0.93 -8.47 12.33
N MET A 86 -0.72 -7.45 11.49
CA MET A 86 0.47 -6.60 11.57
C MET A 86 0.53 -5.82 12.90
N TYR A 87 -0.62 -5.39 13.43
CA TYR A 87 -0.68 -4.64 14.70
C TYR A 87 -0.70 -5.55 15.94
N GLU A 88 -1.38 -6.70 15.89
CA GLU A 88 -1.55 -7.61 17.03
C GLU A 88 -0.25 -8.31 17.46
N TYR A 89 0.67 -8.56 16.53
CA TYR A 89 1.87 -9.36 16.80
C TYR A 89 3.03 -8.56 17.44
N TRP A 90 2.88 -7.24 17.59
CA TRP A 90 4.03 -6.35 17.81
C TRP A 90 4.00 -5.70 19.20
N GLY A 91 4.90 -6.16 20.08
CA GLY A 91 5.18 -5.52 21.36
C GLY A 91 5.92 -4.17 21.20
N ALA A 92 6.09 -3.42 22.30
CA ALA A 92 6.64 -2.06 22.28
C ALA A 92 8.02 -1.92 21.63
N GLU A 93 8.90 -2.93 21.72
CA GLU A 93 10.25 -2.92 21.13
C GLU A 93 10.27 -3.11 19.62
N LEU A 94 9.23 -3.72 19.05
CA LEU A 94 9.15 -4.04 17.64
C LEU A 94 8.48 -2.92 16.82
N LYS A 95 7.78 -1.98 17.44
CA LYS A 95 7.03 -0.90 16.76
C LYS A 95 7.77 -0.23 15.60
N GLU A 96 9.09 -0.04 15.70
CA GLU A 96 9.90 0.55 14.63
C GLU A 96 9.80 -0.20 13.30
N GLY A 97 9.90 -1.54 13.30
CA GLY A 97 9.81 -2.33 12.07
C GLY A 97 8.41 -2.33 11.46
N MET A 98 7.37 -2.23 12.30
CA MET A 98 5.98 -2.09 11.87
C MET A 98 5.79 -0.73 11.20
N TRP A 99 6.27 0.34 11.82
CA TRP A 99 6.20 1.69 11.24
C TRP A 99 6.93 1.74 9.90
N GLN A 100 8.17 1.24 9.85
CA GLN A 100 8.93 1.16 8.60
C GLN A 100 8.18 0.42 7.50
N THR A 101 7.47 -0.66 7.84
CA THR A 101 6.64 -1.43 6.91
C THR A 101 5.43 -0.62 6.45
N LEU A 102 4.73 0.05 7.36
CA LEU A 102 3.61 0.92 7.05
C LEU A 102 4.04 2.03 6.09
N GLU A 103 5.17 2.70 6.35
CA GLU A 103 5.71 3.72 5.45
C GLU A 103 5.98 3.16 4.06
N THR A 104 6.59 1.97 4.01
CA THR A 104 6.96 1.30 2.74
C THR A 104 5.70 0.89 1.96
N ALA A 105 4.67 0.40 2.64
CA ALA A 105 3.40 0.04 2.04
C ALA A 105 2.65 1.28 1.50
N ILE A 106 2.63 2.39 2.27
CA ILE A 106 2.04 3.66 1.83
C ILE A 106 2.78 4.22 0.62
N ALA A 107 4.12 4.23 0.65
CA ALA A 107 4.94 4.68 -0.46
C ALA A 107 4.69 3.83 -1.71
N ALA A 108 4.67 2.51 -1.60
CA ALA A 108 4.42 1.62 -2.72
C ALA A 108 3.00 1.78 -3.31
N ALA A 109 1.98 1.92 -2.46
CA ALA A 109 0.61 2.18 -2.88
C ALA A 109 0.48 3.55 -3.58
N SER A 110 1.10 4.59 -3.01
CA SER A 110 1.14 5.93 -3.60
C SER A 110 1.86 5.96 -4.94
N GLU A 111 2.99 5.26 -5.04
CA GLU A 111 3.75 5.18 -6.28
C GLU A 111 2.96 4.56 -7.44
N HIS A 112 2.04 3.66 -7.10
CA HIS A 112 1.19 2.91 -8.00
C HIS A 112 -0.26 3.45 -8.05
N ALA A 113 -0.51 4.67 -7.55
CA ALA A 113 -1.81 5.35 -7.58
C ALA A 113 -2.97 4.55 -6.93
N GLN A 114 -2.67 3.75 -5.90
CA GLN A 114 -3.65 2.96 -5.16
C GLN A 114 -4.32 3.80 -4.07
N VAL A 115 -5.15 4.76 -4.50
CA VAL A 115 -5.75 5.82 -3.67
C VAL A 115 -6.48 5.26 -2.44
N ASP A 116 -7.35 4.27 -2.61
CA ASP A 116 -8.14 3.74 -1.51
C ASP A 116 -7.25 3.03 -0.47
N VAL A 117 -6.22 2.32 -0.93
CA VAL A 117 -5.26 1.66 -0.04
C VAL A 117 -4.48 2.69 0.76
N VAL A 118 -3.98 3.76 0.11
CA VAL A 118 -3.29 4.85 0.81
C VAL A 118 -4.20 5.47 1.87
N ARG A 119 -5.48 5.70 1.55
CA ARG A 119 -6.46 6.20 2.52
C ARG A 119 -6.59 5.28 3.73
N LEU A 120 -6.71 3.97 3.52
CA LEU A 120 -6.81 2.99 4.60
C LEU A 120 -5.56 2.98 5.48
N LEU A 121 -4.37 3.04 4.87
CA LEU A 121 -3.09 2.97 5.59
C LEU A 121 -2.79 4.24 6.38
N LEU A 122 -3.01 5.43 5.80
CA LEU A 122 -2.81 6.72 6.50
C LEU A 122 -3.77 6.91 7.68
N GLN A 123 -4.98 6.34 7.64
CA GLN A 123 -5.91 6.37 8.78
C GLN A 123 -5.41 5.58 10.01
N LYS A 124 -4.37 4.76 9.85
CA LYS A 124 -3.75 4.02 10.95
C LYS A 124 -2.50 4.71 11.48
N GLU A 125 -2.09 5.81 10.86
CA GLU A 125 -0.94 6.59 11.24
C GLU A 125 -1.42 7.74 12.14
N ASP A 126 -1.55 7.46 13.44
CA ASP A 126 -2.09 8.44 14.40
C ASP A 126 -1.05 9.49 14.84
N GLU A 127 0.24 9.26 14.58
CA GLU A 127 1.32 10.03 15.22
C GLU A 127 2.26 10.79 14.27
N ASN A 128 2.23 10.54 12.95
CA ASN A 128 3.19 11.13 12.02
C ASN A 128 2.54 11.68 10.75
N ASP A 129 2.56 13.00 10.57
CA ASP A 129 2.09 13.65 9.35
C ASP A 129 3.15 13.65 8.23
N GLU A 130 4.41 13.31 8.54
CA GLU A 130 5.54 13.33 7.59
C GLU A 130 5.31 12.40 6.39
N ILE A 131 4.76 11.20 6.62
CA ILE A 131 4.48 10.26 5.54
C ILE A 131 3.36 10.80 4.65
N ALA A 132 2.30 11.34 5.25
CA ALA A 132 1.22 11.96 4.51
C ALA A 132 1.75 13.10 3.61
N TRP A 133 2.70 13.88 4.10
CA TRP A 133 3.37 14.92 3.32
C TRP A 133 4.28 14.39 2.21
N LYS A 134 4.97 13.28 2.44
CA LYS A 134 5.74 12.59 1.41
C LYS A 134 4.84 12.07 0.29
N VAL A 135 3.65 11.54 0.63
CA VAL A 135 2.60 11.14 -0.33
C VAL A 135 2.13 12.34 -1.13
N ILE A 136 1.76 13.44 -0.48
CA ILE A 136 1.32 14.69 -1.14
C ILE A 136 2.41 15.20 -2.09
N THR A 137 3.66 15.22 -1.65
CA THR A 137 4.80 15.66 -2.47
C THR A 137 4.98 14.79 -3.70
N THR A 138 4.85 13.47 -3.54
CA THR A 138 4.97 12.50 -4.64
C THR A 138 3.82 12.66 -5.64
N ALA A 139 2.59 12.78 -5.15
CA ALA A 139 1.40 13.02 -5.98
C ALA A 139 1.51 14.34 -6.75
N ALA A 140 1.95 15.41 -6.09
CA ALA A 140 2.17 16.72 -6.70
C ALA A 140 3.22 16.69 -7.82
N LYS A 141 4.34 15.99 -7.61
CA LYS A 141 5.39 15.80 -8.64
C LYS A 141 4.92 14.99 -9.84
N LYS A 142 4.06 13.99 -9.61
CA LYS A 142 3.51 13.13 -10.66
C LYS A 142 2.31 13.75 -11.38
N GLY A 143 1.67 14.76 -10.79
CA GLY A 143 0.41 15.31 -11.29
C GLY A 143 -0.79 14.41 -10.99
N ASP A 144 -0.67 13.51 -10.01
CA ASP A 144 -1.75 12.61 -9.59
C ASP A 144 -2.76 13.37 -8.73
N LEU A 145 -3.79 13.93 -9.37
CA LEU A 145 -4.77 14.79 -8.72
C LEU A 145 -5.65 14.03 -7.72
N ASP A 146 -5.93 12.76 -7.97
CA ASP A 146 -6.78 11.94 -7.09
C ASP A 146 -6.04 11.65 -5.79
N MET A 147 -4.78 11.19 -5.87
CA MET A 147 -3.93 11.00 -4.70
C MET A 147 -3.68 12.31 -3.95
N LEU A 148 -3.45 13.41 -4.69
CA LEU A 148 -3.26 14.74 -4.12
C LEU A 148 -4.50 15.19 -3.35
N HIS A 149 -5.70 14.96 -3.89
CA HIS A 149 -6.95 15.29 -3.22
C HIS A 149 -7.11 14.49 -1.93
N VAL A 150 -6.93 13.17 -2.00
CA VAL A 150 -7.10 12.27 -0.85
C VAL A 150 -6.08 12.54 0.26
N ALA A 151 -4.80 12.66 -0.08
CA ALA A 151 -3.76 12.86 0.94
C ALA A 151 -3.90 14.23 1.62
N THR A 152 -4.28 15.28 0.89
CA THR A 152 -4.55 16.60 1.48
C THR A 152 -5.80 16.63 2.35
N GLU A 153 -6.86 15.90 1.97
CA GLU A 153 -8.06 15.69 2.80
C GLU A 153 -7.71 14.98 4.11
N ILE A 154 -6.91 13.92 4.06
CA ILE A 154 -6.50 13.16 5.24
C ILE A 154 -5.69 14.02 6.20
N ILE A 155 -4.74 14.83 5.71
CA ILE A 155 -3.98 15.73 6.59
C ILE A 155 -4.88 16.75 7.29
N ASP A 156 -5.83 17.32 6.57
CA ASP A 156 -6.76 18.29 7.16
C ASP A 156 -7.62 17.64 8.26
N ILE A 157 -8.06 16.39 8.07
CA ILE A 157 -8.92 15.66 9.02
C ILE A 157 -8.13 15.13 10.22
N LEU A 158 -7.00 14.45 9.99
CA LEU A 158 -6.28 13.73 11.04
C LEU A 158 -5.29 14.61 11.80
N PHE A 159 -4.63 15.55 11.12
CA PHE A 159 -3.54 16.34 11.69
C PHE A 159 -3.90 17.82 11.91
N GLY A 160 -5.17 18.20 11.69
CA GLY A 160 -5.64 19.57 11.92
C GLY A 160 -5.16 20.59 10.89
N GLY A 161 -4.69 20.11 9.74
CA GLY A 161 -4.25 20.94 8.63
C GLY A 161 -2.75 21.21 8.60
N THR A 162 -2.35 22.02 7.62
CA THR A 162 -0.99 22.00 7.10
C THR A 162 -0.13 23.17 7.60
N GLU A 163 1.14 22.96 7.94
CA GLU A 163 2.07 24.07 8.19
C GLU A 163 2.38 24.85 6.89
N LYS A 164 2.56 26.17 7.00
CA LYS A 164 2.77 27.05 5.83
C LYS A 164 3.98 26.66 4.99
N ASP A 165 5.06 26.21 5.62
CA ASP A 165 6.31 25.87 4.95
C ASP A 165 6.18 24.59 4.11
N GLN A 166 5.43 23.61 4.63
CA GLN A 166 5.14 22.38 3.90
C GLN A 166 4.24 22.62 2.68
N ARG A 167 3.20 23.47 2.82
CA ARG A 167 2.33 23.89 1.68
C ARG A 167 3.14 24.53 0.56
N ALA A 168 4.05 25.44 0.91
CA ALA A 168 4.90 26.15 -0.04
C ALA A 168 5.88 25.17 -0.73
N GLY A 169 6.45 24.24 0.03
CA GLY A 169 7.34 23.20 -0.47
C GLY A 169 6.66 22.33 -1.53
N VAL A 170 5.49 21.77 -1.22
CA VAL A 170 4.74 20.93 -2.18
C VAL A 170 4.35 21.70 -3.43
N LEU A 171 3.86 22.94 -3.29
CA LEU A 171 3.52 23.78 -4.43
C LEU A 171 4.73 24.02 -5.34
N LEU A 172 5.89 24.31 -4.76
CA LEU A 172 7.12 24.49 -5.51
C LEU A 172 7.49 23.20 -6.26
N GLN A 173 7.34 22.03 -5.65
CA GLN A 173 7.62 20.75 -6.32
C GLN A 173 6.69 20.50 -7.52
N ALA A 174 5.40 20.81 -7.41
CA ALA A 174 4.45 20.70 -8.53
C ALA A 174 4.86 21.62 -9.69
N ILE A 175 5.24 22.87 -9.38
CA ILE A 175 5.66 23.85 -10.38
C ILE A 175 6.97 23.42 -11.06
N LEU A 176 7.98 23.01 -10.27
CA LEU A 176 9.26 22.55 -10.80
C LEU A 176 9.12 21.29 -11.66
N ALA A 177 8.16 20.41 -11.34
CA ALA A 177 7.83 19.23 -12.14
C ALA A 177 6.97 19.55 -13.38
N GLY A 178 6.56 20.82 -13.59
CA GLY A 178 5.69 21.22 -14.70
C GLY A 178 4.24 20.78 -14.56
N GLN A 179 3.82 20.32 -13.38
CA GLN A 179 2.47 19.81 -13.13
C GLN A 179 1.50 20.96 -12.81
N THR A 180 1.10 21.68 -13.86
CA THR A 180 0.26 22.88 -13.75
C THR A 180 -1.07 22.61 -13.07
N ALA A 181 -1.73 21.48 -13.38
CA ALA A 181 -3.01 21.11 -12.76
C ALA A 181 -2.87 20.86 -11.26
N ALA A 182 -1.81 20.16 -10.83
CA ALA A 182 -1.52 19.92 -9.42
C ALA A 182 -1.19 21.23 -8.69
N ALA A 183 -0.39 22.11 -9.31
CA ALA A 183 -0.08 23.43 -8.77
C ALA A 183 -1.36 24.29 -8.62
N THR A 184 -2.23 24.32 -9.63
CA THR A 184 -3.52 25.01 -9.56
C THR A 184 -4.41 24.44 -8.45
N HIS A 185 -4.51 23.12 -8.33
CA HIS A 185 -5.26 22.47 -7.26
C HIS A 185 -4.74 22.90 -5.87
N LEU A 186 -3.42 22.88 -5.66
CA LEU A 186 -2.78 23.32 -4.40
C LEU A 186 -3.01 24.80 -4.11
N ILE A 187 -2.92 25.66 -5.13
CA ILE A 187 -3.20 27.11 -4.99
C ILE A 187 -4.64 27.33 -4.55
N ASN A 188 -5.61 26.69 -5.23
CA ASN A 188 -7.02 26.83 -4.90
C ASN A 188 -7.31 26.30 -3.50
N ARG A 189 -6.71 25.16 -3.12
CA ARG A 189 -6.94 24.54 -1.81
C ARG A 189 -6.34 25.36 -0.67
N TYR A 190 -5.09 25.79 -0.78
CA TYR A 190 -4.35 26.34 0.37
C TYR A 190 -4.28 27.87 0.42
N TYR A 191 -4.45 28.56 -0.70
CA TYR A 191 -4.15 29.99 -0.80
C TYR A 191 -5.36 30.87 -1.15
N GLN A 192 -6.50 30.30 -1.54
CA GLN A 192 -7.72 31.09 -1.80
C GLN A 192 -8.62 31.28 -0.56
N GLY A 193 -8.35 30.60 0.56
CA GLY A 193 -9.11 30.71 1.82
C GLY A 193 -8.61 31.74 2.85
N SER A 194 -7.41 32.32 2.68
CA SER A 194 -6.85 33.34 3.61
C SER A 194 -7.32 34.77 3.32
N GLY A 195 -8.20 34.94 2.34
CA GLY A 195 -8.81 36.20 1.92
C GLY A 195 -10.27 36.37 2.35
N SER A 196 -10.76 35.67 3.37
CA SER A 196 -12.03 36.04 4.01
C SER A 196 -11.82 37.38 4.72
N VAL A 197 -12.00 38.45 3.94
CA VAL A 197 -12.31 39.81 4.37
C VAL A 197 -13.18 39.69 5.60
N LYS A 198 -12.63 40.07 6.77
CA LYS A 198 -13.45 40.48 7.90
C LYS A 198 -14.36 41.57 7.35
N LYS A 199 -15.63 41.24 7.09
CA LYS A 199 -16.66 42.24 6.86
C LYS A 199 -16.73 43.04 8.15
N SER A 200 -16.13 44.23 8.08
CA SER A 200 -16.35 45.35 9.00
C SER A 200 -17.82 45.71 9.07
#